data_AF-A0AAC9IZW2-F1
#
_entry.id   AF-A0AAC9IZW2-F1
#
_cell.length_a   1.000
_cell.length_b   1.000
_cell.length_c   1.000
_cell.angle_alpha   90.00
_cell.angle_beta   90.00
_cell.angle_gamma   90.00
#
_symmetry.space_group_name_H-M   'P 1'
#
loop_
_entity.id
_entity.type
_entity.pdbx_description
1 polymer ?
#
loop_
_entity_poly.entity_id
_entity_poly.type
_entity_poly.pdbx_seq_one_letter_code
_entity_poly.pdbx_strand_id
1 'polypeptide(L)'
;MLTRMKKVLKKQKGFTLVELLAVIAILAIIVAIAVPTIGNVISKSEEEAHSANVELIENAAKLAAVSEGINSKDYKLSDLVDNGFLESIPDKVGENEYNGDDTVKVSNSIAVYTKYKKDGSAEE
;
A
#
# COMPACT_ATOMS: atom_id res chain seq x y z
N MET A 1 -33.40 -5.11 -57.71
CA MET A 1 -32.15 -5.06 -56.90
C MET A 1 -32.38 -5.01 -55.39
N LEU A 2 -33.48 -4.41 -54.90
CA LEU A 2 -33.82 -4.24 -53.46
C LEU A 2 -34.01 -5.53 -52.64
N THR A 3 -34.26 -6.68 -53.26
CA THR A 3 -34.59 -7.94 -52.57
C THR A 3 -33.39 -8.57 -51.85
N ARG A 4 -32.14 -8.26 -52.28
CA ARG A 4 -30.93 -8.83 -51.66
C ARG A 4 -30.60 -8.18 -50.29
N MET A 5 -30.92 -6.90 -50.09
CA MET A 5 -30.64 -6.19 -48.83
C MET A 5 -31.52 -6.68 -47.66
N LYS A 6 -32.79 -7.02 -47.92
CA LYS A 6 -33.69 -7.59 -46.88
C LYS A 6 -33.22 -8.93 -46.31
N LYS A 7 -32.43 -9.71 -47.07
CA LYS A 7 -31.94 -11.04 -46.65
C LYS A 7 -30.74 -10.96 -45.69
N VAL A 8 -29.97 -9.87 -45.75
CA VAL A 8 -28.81 -9.62 -44.87
C VAL A 8 -29.27 -9.22 -43.47
N LEU A 9 -30.31 -8.38 -43.36
CA LEU A 9 -30.89 -7.96 -42.07
C LEU A 9 -31.57 -9.12 -41.30
N LYS A 10 -32.12 -10.11 -42.00
CA LYS A 10 -32.73 -11.32 -41.39
C LYS A 10 -31.71 -12.37 -40.90
N LYS A 11 -30.41 -12.17 -41.12
CA LYS A 11 -29.34 -13.10 -40.71
C LYS A 11 -28.59 -12.66 -39.44
N GLN A 12 -29.07 -11.65 -38.73
CA GLN A 12 -28.56 -11.30 -37.41
C GLN A 12 -29.08 -12.35 -36.42
N LYS A 13 -28.27 -13.38 -36.13
CA LYS A 13 -28.52 -14.27 -34.99
C LYS A 13 -28.24 -13.43 -33.73
N GLY A 14 -29.29 -12.90 -33.11
CA GLY A 14 -29.19 -12.19 -31.84
C GLY A 14 -28.79 -13.13 -30.71
N PHE A 15 -28.00 -12.62 -29.77
CA PHE A 15 -27.66 -13.29 -28.52
C PHE A 15 -28.96 -13.57 -27.74
N THR A 16 -29.10 -14.77 -27.18
CA THR A 16 -30.28 -15.09 -26.37
C THR A 16 -30.10 -14.58 -24.94
N LEU A 17 -31.19 -14.22 -24.27
CA LEU A 17 -31.13 -13.81 -22.86
C LEU A 17 -30.60 -14.93 -21.96
N VAL A 18 -30.85 -16.19 -22.33
CA VAL A 18 -30.38 -17.38 -21.59
C VAL A 18 -28.86 -17.49 -21.65
N GLU A 19 -28.25 -17.24 -22.81
CA GLU A 19 -26.79 -17.22 -22.94
C GLU A 19 -26.17 -16.11 -22.08
N LEU A 20 -26.78 -14.93 -22.06
CA LEU A 20 -26.30 -13.84 -21.20
C LEU A 20 -26.46 -14.18 -19.70
N LEU A 21 -27.57 -14.84 -19.34
CA LEU A 21 -27.86 -15.24 -17.96
C LEU A 21 -26.86 -16.28 -17.44
N ALA A 22 -26.48 -17.24 -18.28
CA ALA A 22 -25.46 -18.24 -17.91
C ALA A 22 -24.09 -17.59 -17.64
N VAL A 23 -23.70 -16.58 -18.42
CA VAL A 23 -22.42 -15.88 -18.25
C VAL A 23 -22.39 -15.09 -16.93
N ILE A 24 -23.43 -14.32 -16.62
CA ILE A 24 -23.47 -13.54 -15.37
C ILE A 24 -23.49 -14.45 -14.13
N ALA A 25 -24.10 -15.63 -14.22
CA ALA A 25 -24.12 -16.61 -13.14
C ALA A 25 -22.71 -17.12 -12.81
N ILE A 26 -21.90 -17.43 -13.84
CA ILE A 26 -20.50 -17.85 -13.66
C ILE A 26 -19.66 -16.68 -13.13
N LEU A 27 -19.84 -15.47 -13.66
CA LEU A 27 -19.13 -14.28 -13.18
C LEU A 27 -19.43 -13.98 -11.71
N ALA A 28 -20.67 -14.17 -11.26
CA ALA A 28 -21.04 -13.97 -9.87
C ALA A 28 -20.28 -14.91 -8.92
N ILE A 29 -20.10 -16.18 -9.30
CA ILE A 29 -19.34 -17.16 -8.51
C ILE A 29 -17.86 -16.76 -8.45
N ILE A 30 -17.27 -16.34 -9.58
CA ILE A 30 -15.87 -15.90 -9.64
C ILE A 30 -15.66 -14.67 -8.75
N VAL A 31 -16.51 -13.65 -8.88
CA VAL A 31 -16.42 -12.40 -8.11
C VAL A 31 -16.56 -12.65 -6.62
N ALA A 32 -17.46 -13.56 -6.21
CA ALA A 32 -17.67 -13.89 -4.80
C ALA A 32 -16.41 -14.40 -4.10
N ILE A 33 -15.56 -15.15 -4.80
CA ILE A 33 -14.28 -15.66 -4.26
C ILE A 33 -13.15 -14.64 -4.50
N ALA A 34 -13.11 -14.03 -5.68
CA ALA A 34 -12.00 -13.18 -6.09
C ALA A 34 -11.88 -11.90 -5.24
N VAL A 35 -12.99 -11.24 -4.90
CA VAL A 35 -12.97 -9.98 -4.14
C VAL A 35 -12.31 -10.13 -2.76
N PRO A 36 -12.73 -11.06 -1.88
CA PRO A 36 -12.07 -11.21 -0.58
C PRO A 36 -10.63 -11.69 -0.69
N THR A 37 -10.32 -12.57 -1.64
CA THR A 37 -8.93 -13.05 -1.85
C THR A 37 -8.00 -11.93 -2.29
N ILE A 38 -8.40 -11.12 -3.27
CA ILE A 38 -7.60 -9.99 -3.75
C ILE A 38 -7.46 -8.94 -2.63
N GLY A 39 -8.54 -8.66 -1.89
CA GLY A 39 -8.48 -7.77 -0.73
C GLY A 39 -7.43 -8.20 0.29
N ASN A 40 -7.44 -9.47 0.70
CA ASN A 40 -6.47 -10.01 1.66
C ASN A 40 -5.02 -9.94 1.14
N VAL A 41 -4.80 -10.20 -0.15
CA VAL A 41 -3.46 -10.11 -0.77
C VAL A 41 -2.95 -8.67 -0.77
N ILE A 42 -3.82 -7.70 -1.10
CA ILE A 42 -3.48 -6.27 -1.05
C ILE A 42 -3.13 -5.87 0.37
N SER A 43 -3.99 -6.16 1.35
CA SER A 43 -3.73 -5.81 2.75
C SER A 43 -2.44 -6.45 3.28
N LYS A 44 -2.14 -7.70 2.90
CA LYS A 44 -0.89 -8.33 3.29
C LYS A 44 0.33 -7.67 2.67
N SER A 45 0.24 -7.31 1.39
CA SER A 45 1.30 -6.58 0.68
C SER A 45 1.54 -5.20 1.29
N GLU A 46 0.47 -4.52 1.70
CA GLU A 46 0.54 -3.23 2.39
C GLU A 46 1.20 -3.35 3.78
N GLU A 47 0.87 -4.39 4.56
CA GLU A 47 1.50 -4.67 5.85
C GLU A 47 3.00 -4.97 5.70
N GLU A 48 3.38 -5.79 4.72
CA GLU A 48 4.77 -6.13 4.45
C GLU A 48 5.58 -4.90 3.99
N ALA A 49 5.03 -4.10 3.08
CA ALA A 49 5.66 -2.86 2.66
C ALA A 49 5.76 -1.83 3.80
N HIS A 50 4.75 -1.74 4.67
CA HIS A 50 4.82 -0.90 5.86
C HIS A 50 5.95 -1.33 6.80
N SER A 51 6.06 -2.63 7.10
CA SER A 51 7.12 -3.18 7.94
C SER A 51 8.50 -2.93 7.34
N ALA A 52 8.66 -3.07 6.03
CA ALA A 52 9.93 -2.81 5.35
C ALA A 52 10.34 -1.32 5.45
N ASN A 53 9.38 -0.41 5.28
CA ASN A 53 9.63 1.03 5.45
C ASN A 53 10.02 1.39 6.88
N VAL A 54 9.34 0.82 7.89
CA VAL A 54 9.68 1.02 9.30
C VAL A 54 11.09 0.50 9.60
N GLU A 55 11.43 -0.70 9.12
CA GLU A 55 12.78 -1.26 9.28
C GLU A 55 13.85 -0.36 8.63
N LEU A 56 13.57 0.18 7.44
CA LEU A 56 14.45 1.11 6.75
C LEU A 56 14.69 2.38 7.57
N ILE A 57 13.62 2.98 8.10
CA ILE A 57 13.65 4.17 8.96
C ILE A 57 14.45 3.89 10.26
N GLU A 58 14.18 2.75 10.91
CA GLU A 58 14.86 2.34 12.15
C GLU A 58 16.36 2.11 11.93
N ASN A 59 16.73 1.48 10.82
CA ASN A 59 18.12 1.26 10.46
C ASN A 59 18.85 2.58 10.15
N ALA A 60 18.18 3.54 9.50
CA ALA A 60 18.73 4.89 9.30
C ALA A 60 19.01 5.58 10.64
N ALA A 61 18.08 5.50 11.61
CA ALA A 61 18.27 6.07 12.94
C ALA A 61 19.38 5.38 13.74
N LYS A 62 19.49 4.05 13.66
CA LYS A 62 20.62 3.29 14.26
C LYS A 62 21.95 3.74 13.69
N LEU A 63 22.02 3.93 12.36
CA LEU A 63 23.24 4.41 11.70
C LEU A 63 23.61 5.82 12.17
N ALA A 64 22.63 6.72 12.29
CA ALA A 64 22.83 8.06 12.85
C ALA A 64 23.37 8.00 14.29
N ALA A 65 22.75 7.18 15.16
CA ALA A 65 23.18 7.01 16.55
C ALA A 65 24.61 6.47 16.67
N VAL A 66 24.98 5.49 15.85
CA VAL A 66 26.35 4.98 15.78
C VAL A 66 27.32 6.04 15.29
N SER A 67 26.95 6.82 14.27
CA SER A 67 27.78 7.91 13.73
C SER A 67 28.03 9.02 14.75
N GLU A 68 27.05 9.32 15.61
CA GLU A 68 27.18 10.33 16.67
C GLU A 68 27.84 9.77 17.95
N GLY A 69 27.99 8.45 18.07
CA GLY A 69 28.45 7.80 19.30
C GLY A 69 27.47 7.92 20.47
N ILE A 70 26.17 8.11 20.17
CA ILE A 70 25.11 8.30 21.16
C ILE A 70 24.29 7.02 21.27
N ASN A 71 24.11 6.52 22.50
CA ASN A 71 23.37 5.28 22.75
C ASN A 71 21.87 5.51 23.05
N SER A 72 21.44 6.76 23.22
CA SER A 72 20.05 7.12 23.47
C SER A 72 19.73 8.51 22.90
N LYS A 73 18.88 8.56 21.86
CA LYS A 73 18.42 9.81 21.22
C LYS A 73 17.18 9.54 20.38
N ASP A 74 16.33 10.56 20.30
CA ASP A 74 15.17 10.58 19.41
C ASP A 74 15.56 11.34 18.13
N TYR A 75 15.30 10.73 16.98
CA TYR A 75 15.55 11.31 15.66
C TYR A 75 14.23 11.61 14.97
N LYS A 76 14.05 12.80 14.41
CA LYS A 76 12.95 13.04 13.47
C LYS A 76 13.29 12.47 12.11
N LEU A 77 12.28 12.01 11.37
CA LEU A 77 12.46 11.56 9.99
C LEU A 77 13.04 12.65 9.10
N SER A 78 12.63 13.93 9.29
CA SER A 78 13.22 15.06 8.56
C SER A 78 14.73 15.17 8.79
N ASP A 79 15.16 15.02 10.04
CA ASP A 79 16.57 15.13 10.40
C ASP A 79 17.38 13.98 9.77
N LEU A 80 16.82 12.77 9.69
CA LEU A 80 17.48 11.64 9.04
C LEU A 80 17.67 11.87 7.54
N VAL A 81 16.70 12.52 6.88
CA VAL A 81 16.82 12.90 5.46
C VAL A 81 17.84 14.02 5.29
N ASP A 82 17.73 15.08 6.08
CA ASP A 82 18.61 16.26 5.97
C ASP A 82 20.08 15.91 6.23
N ASN A 83 20.34 14.97 7.13
CA ASN A 83 21.69 14.47 7.42
C ASN A 83 22.14 13.33 6.50
N GLY A 84 21.31 12.91 5.53
CA GLY A 84 21.66 11.91 4.52
C GLY A 84 21.71 10.46 5.02
N PHE A 85 21.13 10.16 6.19
CA PHE A 85 20.96 8.79 6.68
C PHE A 85 19.78 8.09 6.01
N LEU A 86 18.82 8.87 5.50
CA LEU A 86 17.63 8.42 4.79
C LEU A 86 17.54 9.16 3.44
N GLU A 87 17.28 8.46 2.34
CA GLU A 87 17.21 9.11 1.01
C GLU A 87 15.96 9.99 0.87
N SER A 88 14.82 9.48 1.32
CA SER A 88 13.56 10.20 1.36
C SER A 88 12.62 9.57 2.39
N ILE A 89 11.63 10.35 2.82
CA ILE A 89 10.51 9.82 3.60
C ILE A 89 9.76 8.81 2.71
N PRO A 90 9.49 7.58 3.16
CA PRO A 90 8.76 6.60 2.37
C PRO A 90 7.36 7.07 1.98
N ASP A 91 6.91 6.62 0.81
CA ASP A 91 5.55 6.89 0.33
C ASP A 91 4.50 6.19 1.19
N LYS A 92 3.27 6.72 1.14
CA LYS A 92 2.11 6.11 1.80
C LYS A 92 1.83 4.72 1.25
N VAL A 93 1.58 3.77 2.16
CA VAL A 93 1.22 2.38 1.87
C VAL A 93 -0.09 2.04 2.58
N GLY A 94 -1.16 1.77 1.84
CA GLY A 94 -2.49 1.56 2.42
C GLY A 94 -2.93 2.77 3.27
N GLU A 95 -3.20 2.55 4.54
CA GLU A 95 -3.51 3.61 5.52
C GLU A 95 -2.28 4.17 6.23
N ASN A 96 -1.10 3.58 6.02
CA ASN A 96 0.14 4.00 6.68
C ASN A 96 0.82 5.13 5.92
N GLU A 97 0.78 6.32 6.52
CA GLU A 97 1.48 7.52 6.07
C GLU A 97 2.67 7.81 7.00
N TYR A 98 3.71 8.41 6.43
CA TYR A 98 4.94 8.78 7.12
C TYR A 98 5.15 10.30 7.00
N ASN A 99 5.53 10.94 8.09
CA ASN A 99 5.74 12.37 8.16
C ASN A 99 7.18 12.69 8.60
N GLY A 100 7.71 13.83 8.17
CA GLY A 100 9.02 14.30 8.62
C GLY A 100 9.09 14.53 10.14
N ASP A 101 7.96 14.87 10.77
CA ASP A 101 7.87 15.04 12.22
C ASP A 101 7.76 13.73 13.00
N ASP A 102 7.54 12.59 12.33
CA ASP A 102 7.60 11.28 12.99
C ASP A 102 8.98 11.06 13.59
N THR A 103 9.01 10.27 14.67
CA THR A 103 10.25 10.06 15.43
C THR A 103 10.67 8.61 15.47
N VAL A 104 11.97 8.40 15.62
CA VAL A 104 12.57 7.11 15.91
C VAL A 104 13.36 7.24 17.19
N LYS A 105 12.96 6.48 18.21
CA LYS A 105 13.66 6.43 19.49
C LYS A 105 14.72 5.35 19.41
N VAL A 106 15.98 5.74 19.50
CA VAL A 106 17.09 4.80 19.59
C VAL A 106 17.50 4.70 21.05
N SER A 107 17.54 3.49 21.59
CA SER A 107 18.06 3.20 22.93
C SER A 107 18.79 1.86 22.94
N ASN A 108 20.07 1.87 23.28
CA ASN A 108 20.90 0.68 23.48
C ASN A 108 20.84 -0.32 22.30
N SER A 109 20.93 0.20 21.07
CA SER A 109 20.84 -0.52 19.77
C SER A 109 19.46 -0.99 19.33
N ILE A 110 18.42 -0.71 20.12
CA ILE A 110 17.02 -0.87 19.71
C ILE A 110 16.57 0.47 19.11
N ALA A 111 15.92 0.45 17.96
CA ALA A 111 15.22 1.60 17.42
C ALA A 111 13.75 1.25 17.33
N VAL A 112 12.88 2.21 17.66
CA VAL A 112 11.44 2.07 17.58
C VAL A 112 10.90 3.29 16.87
N TYR A 113 10.28 3.08 15.70
CA TYR A 113 9.55 4.12 15.00
C TYR A 113 8.24 4.46 15.73
N THR A 114 7.88 5.74 15.74
CA THR A 114 6.68 6.25 16.42
C THR A 114 6.07 7.37 15.60
N LYS A 115 4.78 7.26 15.27
CA LYS A 115 4.07 8.30 14.51
C LYS A 115 3.87 9.56 15.35
N TYR A 116 4.07 10.72 14.73
CA TYR A 116 3.82 12.01 15.36
C TYR A 116 2.32 12.33 15.41
N LYS A 117 1.80 12.70 16.58
CA LYS A 117 0.46 13.29 16.69
C LYS A 117 0.56 14.81 16.80
N LYS A 118 -0.38 15.49 16.13
CA LYS A 118 -0.55 16.95 16.19
C LYS A 118 -0.84 17.51 17.59
N ASP A 119 -1.18 16.66 18.57
CA ASP A 119 -1.34 17.03 19.97
C ASP A 119 0.00 17.04 20.76
N GLY A 120 1.12 16.73 20.09
CA GLY A 120 2.45 16.67 20.69
C GLY A 120 2.78 15.33 21.36
N SER A 121 1.90 14.32 21.25
CA SER A 121 2.17 12.96 21.73
C SER A 121 2.58 12.02 20.59
N ALA A 122 3.31 10.96 20.91
CA ALA A 122 3.77 9.97 19.94
C ALA A 122 2.93 8.69 20.11
N GLU A 123 2.43 8.08 19.02
CA GLU A 123 1.66 6.82 19.07
C GLU A 123 2.58 5.61 18.95
N GLU A 124 2.62 4.77 19.99
CA GLU A 124 3.35 3.49 20.04
C GLU A 124 2.76 2.44 19.09
#